data_AF-A0AA38ZBG6-F1
#
_entry.id   AF-A0AA38ZBG6-F1
#
_cell.length_a   1.000
_cell.length_b   1.000
_cell.length_c   1.000
_cell.angle_alpha   90.00
_cell.angle_beta   90.00
_cell.angle_gamma   90.00
#
_symmetry.space_group_name_H-M   'P 1'
#
loop_
_entity.id
_entity.type
_entity.pdbx_description
1 polymer ?
#
loop_
_entity_poly.entity_id
_entity_poly.type
_entity_poly.pdbx_seq_one_letter_code
_entity_poly.pdbx_strand_id
1 'polypeptide(L)'
;MVCLLHAAVPDQSRIFRNANGPITRVIFQDYNLSIMVFHFPYLVDIEIEEIGRVLKLDSLKNGNIWKNNDIVIFKTWFSWYRSGRTQPYVLL
;
A
#
# COMPACT_ATOMS: atom_id res chain seq x y z
N MET A 1 -8.60 -10.48 -3.69
CA MET A 1 -7.63 -11.32 -2.97
C MET A 1 -8.21 -11.82 -1.64
N VAL A 2 -8.45 -10.96 -0.65
CA VAL A 2 -8.96 -11.39 0.68
C VAL A 2 -10.22 -12.26 0.58
N CYS A 3 -11.22 -11.87 -0.20
CA CYS A 3 -12.45 -12.66 -0.34
C CYS A 3 -12.24 -14.04 -0.98
N LEU A 4 -11.28 -14.16 -1.91
CA LEU A 4 -10.94 -15.45 -2.53
C LEU A 4 -10.34 -16.41 -1.49
N LEU A 5 -9.49 -15.89 -0.60
CA LEU A 5 -8.89 -16.68 0.47
C LEU A 5 -9.89 -17.00 1.57
N HIS A 6 -10.78 -16.07 1.90
CA HIS A 6 -11.88 -16.30 2.83
C HIS A 6 -12.82 -17.41 2.35
N ALA A 7 -13.12 -17.48 1.04
CA ALA A 7 -13.95 -18.53 0.48
C ALA A 7 -13.28 -19.92 0.44
N ALA A 8 -11.94 -19.96 0.53
CA ALA A 8 -11.17 -21.20 0.47
C ALA A 8 -10.89 -21.82 1.85
N VAL A 9 -11.30 -21.16 2.94
CA VAL A 9 -11.10 -21.63 4.31
C VAL A 9 -12.44 -21.91 5.00
N PRO A 10 -12.49 -22.81 6.00
CA PRO A 10 -13.72 -23.09 6.76
C PRO A 10 -14.27 -21.86 7.49
N ASP A 11 -15.59 -21.80 7.69
CA ASP A 11 -16.26 -20.67 8.38
C ASP A 11 -15.77 -20.45 9.82
N GLN A 12 -15.30 -21.51 10.49
CA GLN A 12 -14.76 -21.42 11.86
C GLN A 12 -13.31 -20.90 11.91
N SER A 13 -12.70 -20.60 10.75
CA SER A 13 -11.31 -20.12 10.69
C SER A 13 -11.15 -18.79 11.41
N ARG A 14 -10.04 -18.65 12.13
CA ARG A 14 -9.72 -17.46 12.91
C ARG A 14 -9.13 -16.37 12.01
N ILE A 15 -9.97 -15.44 11.59
CA ILE A 15 -9.60 -14.32 10.72
C ILE A 15 -9.72 -12.99 11.48
N PHE A 16 -8.65 -12.20 11.48
CA PHE A 16 -8.61 -10.89 12.12
C PHE A 16 -8.31 -9.79 11.12
N ARG A 17 -8.98 -8.65 11.24
CA ARG A 17 -8.69 -7.44 10.49
C ARG A 17 -8.18 -6.35 11.43
N ASN A 18 -7.03 -5.78 11.11
CA ASN A 18 -6.45 -4.64 11.81
C ASN A 18 -6.18 -3.51 10.81
N ALA A 19 -6.66 -2.30 11.08
CA ALA A 19 -6.46 -1.14 10.23
C ALA A 19 -5.82 -0.01 11.03
N ASN A 20 -4.57 0.32 10.68
CA ASN A 20 -3.77 1.35 11.33
C ASN A 20 -3.28 2.34 10.26
N GLY A 21 -4.00 3.46 10.14
CA GLY A 21 -3.69 4.50 9.16
C GLY A 21 -3.71 3.96 7.71
N PRO A 22 -2.64 4.14 6.92
CA PRO A 22 -2.58 3.70 5.52
C PRO A 22 -2.43 2.17 5.35
N ILE A 23 -2.27 1.43 6.46
CA ILE A 23 -2.02 0.00 6.45
C ILE A 23 -3.27 -0.74 6.94
N THR A 24 -3.78 -1.66 6.12
CA THR A 24 -4.76 -2.67 6.55
C THR A 24 -4.10 -4.04 6.51
N ARG A 25 -4.17 -4.79 7.61
CA ARG A 25 -3.77 -6.19 7.68
C ARG A 25 -4.97 -7.11 7.90
N VAL A 26 -4.95 -8.24 7.21
CA VAL A 26 -5.85 -9.36 7.43
C VAL A 26 -5.01 -10.57 7.78
N ILE A 27 -5.29 -11.21 8.91
CA ILE A 27 -4.51 -12.33 9.45
C ILE A 27 -5.41 -13.57 9.47
N PHE A 28 -4.97 -14.63 8.80
CA PHE A 28 -5.58 -15.96 8.85
C PHE A 28 -4.72 -16.79 9.79
N GLN A 29 -5.11 -16.82 11.07
CA GLN A 29 -4.23 -17.30 12.14
C GLN A 29 -3.91 -18.78 12.01
N ASP A 30 -4.89 -19.59 11.60
CA ASP A 30 -4.74 -21.06 11.47
C ASP A 30 -3.78 -21.46 10.34
N TYR A 31 -3.43 -20.52 9.46
CA TYR A 31 -2.60 -20.74 8.27
C TYR A 31 -1.28 -19.96 8.31
N ASN A 32 -0.98 -19.27 9.42
CA ASN A 32 0.17 -18.36 9.55
C ASN A 32 0.30 -17.37 8.38
N LEU A 33 -0.83 -16.92 7.83
CA LEU A 33 -0.90 -16.05 6.67
C LEU A 33 -1.30 -14.65 7.09
N SER A 34 -0.53 -13.65 6.66
CA SER A 34 -0.88 -12.23 6.80
C SER A 34 -0.90 -11.56 5.44
N ILE A 35 -1.98 -10.83 5.18
CA ILE A 35 -2.13 -10.01 3.98
C ILE A 35 -2.09 -8.56 4.43
N MET A 36 -1.16 -7.79 3.88
CA MET A 36 -1.03 -6.37 4.16
C MET A 36 -1.34 -5.56 2.91
N VAL A 37 -2.27 -4.63 3.03
CA VAL A 37 -2.55 -3.61 2.02
C VAL A 37 -2.01 -2.29 2.54
N PHE A 38 -1.03 -1.74 1.83
CA PHE A 38 -0.47 -0.41 2.10
C PHE A 38 -0.91 0.55 1.00
N HIS A 39 -1.78 1.50 1.35
CA HIS A 39 -2.33 2.45 0.40
C HIS A 39 -1.36 3.61 0.15
N PHE A 40 -0.46 3.41 -0.82
CA PHE A 40 0.41 4.45 -1.33
C PHE A 40 0.22 4.61 -2.85
N PRO A 41 -0.14 5.82 -3.35
CA PRO A 41 -0.45 6.01 -4.76
C PRO A 41 0.78 5.95 -5.67
N TYR A 42 1.99 6.14 -5.11
CA TYR A 42 3.27 6.19 -5.82
C TYR A 42 4.31 5.30 -5.11
N LEU A 43 5.31 4.80 -5.85
CA LEU A 43 6.48 4.11 -5.28
C LEU A 43 7.63 5.09 -5.03
N VAL A 44 7.29 6.33 -4.73
CA VAL A 44 8.22 7.42 -4.46
C VAL A 44 7.58 8.35 -3.44
N ASP A 45 8.39 9.15 -2.76
CA ASP A 45 7.90 10.09 -1.77
C ASP A 45 7.34 11.37 -2.43
N ILE A 46 6.33 11.95 -1.78
CA ILE A 46 5.87 13.30 -2.04
C ILE A 46 6.15 14.12 -0.77
N GLU A 47 6.96 15.16 -0.91
CA GLU A 47 7.37 16.01 0.21
C GLU A 47 6.83 17.42 0.06
N ILE A 48 6.63 18.11 1.18
CA ILE A 48 6.20 19.51 1.18
C ILE A 48 7.44 20.37 1.24
N GLU A 49 7.67 21.15 0.18
CA GLU A 49 8.71 22.16 0.08
C GLU A 49 8.06 23.55 -0.12
N GLU A 50 8.88 24.60 -0.20
CA GLU A 50 8.39 25.98 -0.38
C GLU A 50 7.54 26.16 -1.64
N ILE A 51 7.87 25.42 -2.71
CA ILE A 51 7.14 25.43 -3.98
C ILE A 51 5.87 24.56 -3.96
N GLY A 52 5.60 23.86 -2.85
CA GLY A 52 4.44 22.98 -2.67
C GLY A 52 4.83 21.50 -2.54
N ARG A 53 3.94 20.61 -2.98
CA ARG A 53 4.15 19.16 -2.91
C ARG A 53 5.05 18.71 -4.07
N VAL A 54 6.23 18.17 -3.78
CA VAL A 54 7.24 17.78 -4.76
C VAL A 54 7.35 16.26 -4.81
N LEU A 55 7.34 15.69 -6.01
CA LEU A 55 7.60 14.26 -6.22
C LEU A 55 9.10 13.99 -6.23
N LYS A 56 9.60 13.21 -5.26
CA LYS A 56 11.02 12.85 -5.13
C LYS A 56 11.29 11.51 -5.78
N LEU A 57 11.66 11.52 -7.07
CA LEU A 57 11.85 10.31 -7.87
C LEU A 57 12.95 9.37 -7.36
N ASP A 58 13.89 9.90 -6.59
CA ASP A 58 15.02 9.22 -5.98
C ASP A 58 14.80 8.85 -4.50
N SER A 59 13.59 9.08 -3.95
CA SER A 59 13.28 8.82 -2.54
C SER A 59 12.16 7.79 -2.35
N LEU A 60 12.39 6.87 -1.40
CA LEU A 60 11.42 5.84 -0.98
C LEU A 60 11.57 5.54 0.52
N LYS A 61 11.19 6.50 1.38
CA LYS A 61 11.32 6.42 2.84
C LYS A 61 10.50 5.27 3.45
N ASN A 62 9.32 5.00 2.89
CA ASN A 62 8.44 3.93 3.37
C ASN A 62 8.81 2.52 2.86
N GLY A 63 9.85 2.37 2.04
CA GLY A 63 10.21 1.09 1.42
C GLY A 63 10.59 -0.02 2.42
N ASN A 64 10.99 0.35 3.63
CA ASN A 64 11.34 -0.61 4.69
C ASN A 64 10.16 -1.52 5.09
N ILE A 65 8.92 -1.08 4.90
CA ILE A 65 7.73 -1.89 5.23
C ILE A 65 7.61 -3.15 4.35
N TRP A 66 8.28 -3.18 3.19
CA TRP A 66 8.20 -4.28 2.23
C TRP A 66 9.26 -5.35 2.46
N LYS A 67 10.38 -5.02 3.12
CA LYS A 67 11.57 -5.88 3.23
C LYS A 67 11.31 -7.27 3.84
N ASN A 68 10.32 -7.38 4.71
CA ASN A 68 10.03 -8.60 5.47
C ASN A 68 8.79 -9.35 4.96
N ASN A 69 8.32 -9.07 3.74
CA ASN A 69 7.18 -9.78 3.15
C ASN A 69 7.68 -10.80 2.14
N ASP A 70 7.10 -11.99 2.15
CA ASP A 70 7.46 -13.06 1.23
C ASP A 70 7.08 -12.73 -0.22
N ILE A 71 5.96 -12.02 -0.40
CA ILE A 71 5.44 -11.61 -1.70
C ILE A 71 5.00 -10.15 -1.60
N VAL A 72 5.44 -9.33 -2.56
CA VAL A 72 5.04 -7.92 -2.66
C VAL A 72 4.50 -7.65 -4.06
N ILE A 73 3.31 -7.07 -4.12
CA ILE A 73 2.65 -6.70 -5.38
C ILE A 73 2.45 -5.20 -5.40
N PHE A 74 3.09 -4.53 -6.36
CA PHE A 74 2.96 -3.09 -6.55
C PHE A 74 1.97 -2.76 -7.67
N LYS A 75 1.09 -1.78 -7.42
CA LYS A 75 0.21 -1.20 -8.43
C LYS A 75 0.15 0.31 -8.25
N THR A 76 0.77 1.05 -9.17
CA THR A 76 0.80 2.53 -9.11
C THR A 76 0.28 3.23 -10.36
N TRP A 77 0.04 2.48 -11.45
CA TRP A 77 -0.26 2.99 -12.78
C TRP A 77 -1.27 4.15 -12.83
N PHE A 78 -2.43 4.01 -12.19
CA PHE A 78 -3.53 4.97 -12.33
C PHE A 78 -3.20 6.37 -11.80
N SER A 79 -2.33 6.48 -10.80
CA SER A 79 -1.99 7.77 -10.19
C SER A 79 -1.12 8.63 -11.12
N TRP A 80 -0.27 8.01 -11.93
CA TRP A 80 0.66 8.69 -12.84
C TRP A 80 -0.03 9.42 -13.99
N TYR A 81 -1.25 9.01 -14.35
CA TYR A 81 -2.04 9.67 -15.41
C TYR A 81 -2.71 10.96 -14.97
N ARG A 82 -2.70 11.29 -13.67
CA ARG A 82 -3.32 12.50 -13.16
C ARG A 82 -2.47 13.71 -13.54
N SER A 83 -3.05 14.60 -14.33
CA SER A 83 -2.44 15.86 -14.74
C SER A 83 -3.34 17.06 -14.41
N GLY A 84 -2.78 18.27 -14.51
CA GLY A 84 -3.48 19.52 -14.20
C GLY A 84 -3.97 19.57 -12.76
N ARG A 85 -5.23 19.97 -12.55
CA ARG A 85 -5.82 20.14 -11.21
C ARG A 85 -5.88 18.85 -10.37
N THR A 86 -5.78 17.69 -11.00
CA THR A 86 -5.83 16.39 -10.31
C THR A 86 -4.45 15.86 -9.92
N GLN A 87 -3.38 16.52 -10.37
CA GLN A 87 -2.01 16.17 -10.03
C GLN A 87 -1.71 16.55 -8.57
N PRO A 88 -1.28 15.60 -7.73
CA PRO A 88 -1.06 15.88 -6.31
C PRO A 88 0.33 16.47 -6.00
N TYR A 89 1.15 16.73 -7.01
CA TYR A 89 2.51 17.26 -6.87
C TYR A 89 2.89 18.15 -8.05
N VAL A 90 3.95 18.93 -7.88
CA VAL A 90 4.70 19.59 -8.96
C VAL A 90 5.92 18.74 -9.33
N LEU A 91 6.32 18.80 -10.60
CA LEU A 91 7.60 18.28 -11.07
C LEU A 91 8.60 19.44 -11.05
N LEU A 92 9.74 19.22 -10.40
CA LEU A 92 10.92 20.09 -10.53
C LEU A 92 11.72 19.70 -11.77
#